data_AF-J2T178-F1
#
_entry.id   AF-J2T178-F1
#
_cell.length_a   1.000
_cell.length_b   1.000
_cell.length_c   1.000
_cell.angle_alpha   90.00
_cell.angle_beta   90.00
_cell.angle_gamma   90.00
#
_symmetry.space_group_name_H-M   'P 1'
#
loop_
_entity.id
_entity.type
_entity.pdbx_description
1 polymer ?
#
loop_
_entity_poly.entity_id
_entity_poly.type
_entity_poly.pdbx_seq_one_letter_code
_entity_poly.pdbx_strand_id
1 'polypeptide(L)'
;MTDRKEYLTEYPAPLVEQMAPNYLGNPNAVAEILNEFVTEIYGWVGQRSSGAMTADEMTELAYARSRKFAAIFSGENPDYAGIIGWNTRSGGGLGAYLMADLGHYWQNNRDTFGNDPYRACYGWLLWATVDAMKIDDEDLTALKMGDRLKSVIRLLTGTTKRV
;
A
#
# COMPACT_ATOMS: atom_id res chain seq x y z
N MET A 1 18.62 27.23 -20.45
CA MET A 1 17.67 26.75 -19.42
C MET A 1 16.32 26.68 -20.08
N THR A 2 16.00 25.52 -20.64
CA THR A 2 14.80 25.30 -21.45
C THR A 2 13.60 25.14 -20.53
N ASP A 3 12.55 25.91 -20.81
CA ASP A 3 11.35 26.05 -20.01
C ASP A 3 10.60 24.71 -19.93
N ARG A 4 10.31 24.23 -18.72
CA ARG A 4 9.75 22.90 -18.45
C ARG A 4 8.24 22.81 -18.74
N LYS A 5 7.66 23.86 -19.37
CA LYS A 5 6.23 24.02 -19.60
C LYS A 5 5.73 23.60 -20.99
N GLU A 6 6.61 23.31 -21.95
CA GLU A 6 6.18 23.05 -23.34
C GLU A 6 5.91 21.57 -23.70
N TYR A 7 6.13 20.60 -22.81
CA TYR A 7 5.98 19.17 -23.15
C TYR A 7 4.63 18.53 -22.78
N LEU A 8 3.68 19.29 -22.23
CA LEU A 8 2.39 18.74 -21.75
C LEU A 8 1.21 18.99 -22.71
N THR A 9 1.41 19.71 -23.82
CA THR A 9 0.37 20.04 -24.80
C THR A 9 0.15 19.01 -25.90
N GLU A 10 0.98 17.96 -25.98
CA GLU A 10 0.92 16.96 -27.07
C GLU A 10 0.31 15.61 -26.67
N TYR A 11 -0.01 15.40 -25.40
CA TYR A 11 -0.59 14.13 -24.94
C TYR A 11 -2.11 14.23 -24.85
N PRO A 12 -2.86 13.27 -25.40
CA PRO A 12 -4.31 13.22 -25.17
C PRO A 12 -4.58 13.19 -23.65
N ALA A 13 -5.56 13.96 -23.19
CA ALA A 13 -5.94 14.10 -21.77
C ALA A 13 -5.83 12.82 -20.90
N PRO A 14 -6.25 11.62 -21.34
CA PRO A 14 -6.08 10.39 -20.57
C PRO A 14 -4.63 9.97 -20.26
N LEU A 15 -3.62 10.44 -21.02
CA LEU A 15 -2.20 10.18 -20.75
C LEU A 15 -1.63 11.16 -19.71
N VAL A 16 -2.14 12.40 -19.63
CA VAL A 16 -1.70 13.40 -18.65
C VAL A 16 -2.16 13.03 -17.24
N GLU A 17 -3.40 12.52 -17.09
CA GLU A 17 -3.89 11.98 -15.81
C GLU A 17 -3.08 10.76 -15.33
N GLN A 18 -2.60 9.92 -16.25
CA GLN A 18 -1.77 8.75 -15.92
C GLN A 18 -0.35 9.12 -15.45
N MET A 19 0.07 10.36 -15.64
CA MET A 19 1.35 10.90 -15.17
C MET A 19 1.23 11.74 -13.90
N ALA A 20 0.03 11.88 -13.33
CA ALA A 20 -0.17 12.64 -12.12
C ALA A 20 0.58 12.00 -10.92
N PRO A 21 1.23 12.80 -10.05
CA PRO A 21 1.98 12.28 -8.90
C PRO A 21 1.13 11.44 -7.92
N ASN A 22 -0.18 11.66 -7.91
CA ASN A 22 -1.15 10.99 -7.04
C ASN A 22 -1.99 9.92 -7.77
N TYR A 23 -1.64 9.56 -9.01
CA TYR A 23 -2.35 8.53 -9.76
C TYR A 23 -1.93 7.12 -9.30
N LEU A 24 -2.88 6.30 -8.87
CA LEU A 24 -2.61 4.96 -8.32
C LEU A 24 -2.21 3.92 -9.38
N GLY A 25 -2.34 4.24 -10.68
CA GLY A 25 -1.76 3.44 -11.76
C GLY A 25 -0.27 3.70 -11.99
N ASN A 26 0.31 4.75 -11.39
CA ASN A 26 1.73 5.02 -11.43
C ASN A 26 2.44 4.23 -10.32
N PRO A 27 3.32 3.26 -10.65
CA PRO A 27 4.03 2.46 -9.64
C PRO A 27 4.90 3.31 -8.69
N ASN A 28 5.41 4.45 -9.14
CA ASN A 28 6.22 5.33 -8.30
C ASN A 28 5.35 6.02 -7.23
N ALA A 29 4.16 6.49 -7.61
CA ALA A 29 3.21 7.07 -6.66
C ALA A 29 2.79 6.04 -5.60
N VAL A 30 2.50 4.80 -6.02
CA VAL A 30 2.18 3.71 -5.08
C VAL A 30 3.37 3.37 -4.20
N ALA A 31 4.60 3.34 -4.74
CA ALA A 31 5.81 3.09 -3.97
C ALA A 31 6.05 4.16 -2.90
N GLU A 32 5.84 5.44 -3.22
CA GLU A 32 5.96 6.56 -2.27
C GLU A 32 4.95 6.42 -1.12
N ILE A 33 3.68 6.14 -1.44
CA ILE A 33 2.63 5.91 -0.43
C ILE A 33 3.00 4.73 0.48
N LEU A 34 3.44 3.62 -0.09
CA LEU A 34 3.84 2.44 0.69
C LEU A 34 5.07 2.71 1.55
N ASN A 35 6.03 3.50 1.06
CA ASN A 35 7.21 3.86 1.81
C ASN A 35 6.86 4.74 3.02
N GLU A 36 5.88 5.65 2.91
CA GLU A 36 5.32 6.39 4.06
C GLU A 36 4.82 5.41 5.12
N PHE A 37 3.94 4.47 4.75
CA PHE A 37 3.40 3.48 5.69
C PHE A 37 4.47 2.60 6.33
N VAL A 38 5.44 2.11 5.55
CA VAL A 38 6.55 1.29 6.06
C VAL A 38 7.40 2.10 7.03
N THR A 39 7.75 3.34 6.69
CA THR A 39 8.54 4.23 7.56
C THR A 39 7.81 4.50 8.88
N GLU A 40 6.50 4.75 8.84
CA GLU A 40 5.68 4.90 10.04
C GLU A 40 5.72 3.63 10.92
N ILE A 41 5.56 2.46 10.31
CA ILE A 41 5.60 1.17 11.02
C ILE A 41 6.97 0.96 11.69
N TYR A 42 8.07 1.22 10.97
CA TYR A 42 9.43 1.17 11.54
C TYR A 42 9.55 2.08 12.77
N GLY A 43 9.04 3.31 12.67
CA GLY A 43 9.03 4.26 13.77
C GLY A 43 8.26 3.74 14.98
N TRP A 44 7.10 3.12 14.78
CA TRP A 44 6.32 2.53 15.87
C TRP A 44 7.02 1.36 16.53
N VAL A 45 7.66 0.47 15.75
CA VAL A 45 8.43 -0.66 16.31
C VAL A 45 9.58 -0.15 17.17
N GLY A 46 10.28 0.92 16.74
CA GLY A 46 11.31 1.58 17.56
C GLY A 46 10.76 2.20 18.85
N GLN A 47 9.59 2.84 18.81
CA GLN A 47 8.95 3.39 20.00
C GLN A 47 8.47 2.28 20.96
N ARG A 48 7.98 1.14 20.43
CA ARG A 48 7.64 -0.04 21.22
C ARG A 48 8.85 -0.65 21.91
N SER A 49 9.96 -0.81 21.19
CA SER A 49 11.18 -1.45 21.73
C SER A 49 11.85 -0.60 22.81
N SER A 50 11.76 0.73 22.69
CA SER A 50 12.23 1.69 23.69
C SER A 50 11.28 1.91 24.87
N GLY A 51 10.06 1.37 24.83
CA GLY A 51 9.03 1.58 25.85
C GLY A 51 8.31 2.94 25.76
N ALA A 52 8.60 3.76 24.74
CA ALA A 52 7.92 5.02 24.48
C ALA A 52 6.48 4.85 23.94
N MET A 53 6.13 3.64 23.49
CA MET A 53 4.79 3.28 23.03
C MET A 53 4.37 1.92 23.61
N THR A 54 3.13 1.83 24.06
CA THR A 54 2.48 0.59 24.52
C THR A 54 1.96 -0.25 23.35
N ALA A 55 1.62 -1.51 23.61
CA ALA A 55 1.04 -2.38 22.59
C ALA A 55 -0.34 -1.88 22.12
N ASP A 56 -1.14 -1.34 23.05
CA ASP A 56 -2.48 -0.86 22.78
C ASP A 56 -2.44 0.40 21.91
N GLU A 57 -1.56 1.36 22.21
CA GLU A 57 -1.35 2.56 21.38
C GLU A 57 -0.94 2.19 19.96
N MET A 58 0.00 1.25 19.80
CA MET A 58 0.40 0.78 18.46
C MET A 58 -0.77 0.13 17.73
N THR A 59 -1.59 -0.64 18.44
CA THR A 59 -2.77 -1.31 17.88
C THR A 59 -3.80 -0.30 17.39
N GLU A 60 -4.10 0.74 18.17
CA GLU A 60 -5.01 1.82 17.79
C GLU A 60 -4.50 2.59 16.56
N LEU A 61 -3.20 2.92 16.53
CA LEU A 61 -2.55 3.57 15.39
C LEU A 61 -2.62 2.70 14.14
N ALA A 62 -2.31 1.41 14.26
CA ALA A 62 -2.40 0.44 13.16
C ALA A 62 -3.83 0.34 12.62
N TYR A 63 -4.85 0.32 13.49
CA TYR A 63 -6.24 0.31 13.05
C TYR A 63 -6.62 1.61 12.32
N ALA A 64 -6.20 2.77 12.84
CA ALA A 64 -6.45 4.05 12.18
C ALA A 64 -5.77 4.13 10.80
N ARG A 65 -4.51 3.70 10.69
CA ARG A 65 -3.79 3.67 9.42
C ARG A 65 -4.34 2.64 8.44
N SER A 66 -4.83 1.50 8.90
CA SER A 66 -5.51 0.53 8.03
C SER A 66 -6.71 1.16 7.31
N ARG A 67 -7.45 2.05 7.97
CA ARG A 67 -8.58 2.77 7.35
C ARG A 67 -8.11 3.80 6.32
N LYS A 68 -7.04 4.56 6.63
CA LYS A 68 -6.41 5.49 5.65
C LYS A 68 -5.95 4.73 4.41
N PHE A 69 -5.22 3.62 4.61
CA PHE A 69 -4.75 2.75 3.53
C PHE A 69 -5.93 2.26 2.68
N ALA A 70 -6.99 1.76 3.33
CA ALA A 70 -8.18 1.29 2.63
C ALA A 70 -8.82 2.39 1.77
N ALA A 71 -9.05 3.57 2.34
CA ALA A 71 -9.66 4.68 1.62
C ALA A 71 -8.85 5.10 0.38
N ILE A 72 -7.51 5.11 0.46
CA ILE A 72 -6.64 5.41 -0.68
C ILE A 72 -6.84 4.37 -1.78
N PHE A 73 -6.62 3.09 -1.47
CA PHE A 73 -6.56 2.05 -2.50
C PHE A 73 -7.92 1.53 -2.95
N SER A 74 -9.00 1.82 -2.22
CA SER A 74 -10.37 1.57 -2.67
C SER A 74 -10.95 2.72 -3.50
N GLY A 75 -10.21 3.82 -3.70
CA GLY A 75 -10.66 4.99 -4.46
C GLY A 75 -11.62 5.92 -3.71
N GLU A 76 -11.70 5.82 -2.39
CA GLU A 76 -12.57 6.67 -1.56
C GLU A 76 -11.89 7.99 -1.16
N ASN A 77 -10.56 8.03 -1.21
CA ASN A 77 -9.79 9.24 -0.93
C ASN A 77 -9.69 10.12 -2.20
N PRO A 78 -10.29 11.33 -2.20
CA PRO A 78 -10.28 12.22 -3.37
C PRO A 78 -8.89 12.79 -3.70
N ASP A 79 -7.94 12.72 -2.78
CA ASP A 79 -6.56 13.18 -3.00
C ASP A 79 -5.78 12.26 -3.94
N TYR A 80 -6.31 11.08 -4.27
CA TYR A 80 -5.66 10.10 -5.14
C TYR A 80 -6.56 9.71 -6.31
N ALA A 81 -6.02 9.77 -7.52
CA ALA A 81 -6.74 9.35 -8.71
C ALA A 81 -6.63 7.83 -8.86
N GLY A 82 -7.76 7.12 -8.70
CA GLY A 82 -7.84 5.67 -8.87
C GLY A 82 -7.76 5.21 -10.33
N ILE A 83 -7.33 3.98 -10.54
CA ILE A 83 -7.44 3.29 -11.83
C ILE A 83 -8.91 2.86 -12.02
N ILE A 84 -9.54 3.36 -13.08
CA ILE A 84 -10.94 3.06 -13.42
C ILE A 84 -11.15 1.55 -13.54
N GLY A 85 -12.16 1.03 -12.84
CA GLY A 85 -12.51 -0.39 -12.85
C GLY A 85 -11.58 -1.28 -12.00
N TRP A 86 -10.50 -0.74 -11.43
CA TRP A 86 -9.57 -1.48 -10.58
C TRP A 86 -9.69 -1.08 -9.11
N ASN A 87 -9.55 0.20 -8.78
CA ASN A 87 -9.70 0.70 -7.41
C ASN A 87 -11.20 0.78 -7.04
N THR A 88 -11.79 -0.36 -6.69
CA THR A 88 -13.18 -0.48 -6.26
C THR A 88 -13.35 -1.60 -5.24
N ARG A 89 -14.26 -1.40 -4.27
CA ARG A 89 -14.69 -2.45 -3.32
C ARG A 89 -15.57 -3.52 -3.97
N SER A 90 -16.21 -3.24 -5.11
CA SER A 90 -17.13 -4.16 -5.78
C SER A 90 -16.42 -5.30 -6.52
N GLY A 91 -17.14 -6.42 -6.71
CA GLY A 91 -16.60 -7.65 -7.29
C GLY A 91 -15.96 -7.44 -8.66
N GLY A 92 -14.74 -7.97 -8.84
CA GLY A 92 -13.95 -7.88 -10.07
C GLY A 92 -12.79 -6.88 -10.04
N GLY A 93 -12.73 -6.00 -9.03
CA GLY A 93 -11.64 -5.05 -8.82
C GLY A 93 -10.57 -5.53 -7.82
N LEU A 94 -9.69 -4.61 -7.43
CA LEU A 94 -8.55 -4.84 -6.53
C LEU A 94 -8.94 -5.60 -5.26
N GLY A 95 -10.09 -5.32 -4.65
CA GLY A 95 -10.55 -6.02 -3.45
C GLY A 95 -10.62 -7.55 -3.62
N ALA A 96 -11.06 -8.03 -4.79
CA ALA A 96 -11.11 -9.46 -5.08
C ALA A 96 -9.72 -10.08 -5.23
N TYR A 97 -8.80 -9.36 -5.88
CA TYR A 97 -7.41 -9.79 -6.02
C TYR A 97 -6.66 -9.79 -4.69
N LEU A 98 -6.91 -8.81 -3.83
CA LEU A 98 -6.36 -8.79 -2.47
C LEU A 98 -6.79 -10.03 -1.68
N MET A 99 -8.07 -10.41 -1.71
CA MET A 99 -8.54 -11.63 -1.03
C MET A 99 -7.85 -12.89 -1.56
N ALA A 100 -7.65 -12.99 -2.88
CA ALA A 100 -7.00 -14.13 -3.51
C ALA A 100 -5.50 -14.20 -3.19
N ASP A 101 -4.77 -13.08 -3.34
CA ASP A 101 -3.32 -13.03 -3.14
C ASP A 101 -2.92 -13.11 -1.66
N LEU A 102 -3.71 -12.53 -0.75
CA LEU A 102 -3.49 -12.68 0.69
C LEU A 102 -3.77 -14.11 1.19
N GLY A 103 -4.58 -14.89 0.46
CA GLY A 103 -4.80 -16.32 0.69
C GLY A 103 -5.11 -16.67 2.14
N HIS A 104 -4.25 -17.48 2.77
CA HIS A 104 -4.42 -17.90 4.17
C HIS A 104 -4.43 -16.73 5.16
N TYR A 105 -3.66 -15.66 4.89
CA TYR A 105 -3.68 -14.49 5.75
C TYR A 105 -5.07 -13.85 5.78
N TRP A 106 -5.72 -13.72 4.63
CA TRP A 106 -7.10 -13.23 4.54
C TRP A 106 -8.06 -14.14 5.30
N GLN A 107 -8.03 -15.45 5.06
CA GLN A 107 -8.96 -16.39 5.70
C GLN A 107 -8.87 -16.36 7.23
N ASN A 108 -7.67 -16.22 7.78
CA ASN A 108 -7.45 -16.27 9.22
C ASN A 108 -7.76 -14.94 9.93
N ASN A 109 -7.73 -13.81 9.21
CA ASN A 109 -7.79 -12.48 9.84
C ASN A 109 -8.95 -11.59 9.34
N ARG A 110 -9.76 -12.02 8.37
CA ARG A 110 -10.81 -11.19 7.76
C ARG A 110 -11.76 -10.56 8.78
N ASP A 111 -12.12 -11.30 9.83
CA ASP A 111 -13.08 -10.84 10.83
C ASP A 111 -12.49 -9.72 11.69
N THR A 112 -11.19 -9.81 12.03
CA THR A 112 -10.43 -8.74 12.71
C THR A 112 -10.41 -7.45 11.90
N PHE A 113 -10.38 -7.57 10.57
CA PHE A 113 -10.36 -6.42 9.66
C PHE A 113 -11.77 -5.99 9.20
N GLY A 114 -12.83 -6.54 9.79
CA GLY A 114 -14.21 -6.19 9.45
C GLY A 114 -14.61 -6.60 8.03
N ASN A 115 -14.06 -7.72 7.54
CA ASN A 115 -14.21 -8.21 6.17
C ASN A 115 -13.78 -7.18 5.10
N ASP A 116 -12.81 -6.33 5.41
CA ASP A 116 -12.20 -5.38 4.47
C ASP A 116 -10.83 -5.90 3.98
N PRO A 117 -10.71 -6.31 2.70
CA PRO A 117 -9.47 -6.85 2.16
C PRO A 117 -8.34 -5.82 2.06
N TYR A 118 -8.64 -4.52 1.98
CA TYR A 118 -7.63 -3.47 1.98
C TYR A 118 -7.02 -3.28 3.37
N ARG A 119 -7.86 -3.31 4.41
CA ARG A 119 -7.38 -3.28 5.80
C ARG A 119 -6.56 -4.53 6.14
N ALA A 120 -6.98 -5.69 5.63
CA ALA A 120 -6.20 -6.92 5.75
C ALA A 120 -4.85 -6.82 5.01
N CYS A 121 -4.81 -6.21 3.82
CA CYS A 121 -3.55 -5.96 3.11
C CYS A 121 -2.60 -5.06 3.92
N TYR A 122 -3.12 -4.02 4.56
CA TYR A 122 -2.32 -3.19 5.46
C TYR A 122 -1.81 -3.98 6.68
N GLY A 123 -2.65 -4.81 7.30
CA GLY A 123 -2.24 -5.67 8.40
C GLY A 123 -1.13 -6.66 7.99
N TRP A 124 -1.22 -7.21 6.77
CA TRP A 124 -0.17 -8.06 6.21
C TRP A 124 1.14 -7.28 6.02
N LEU A 125 1.06 -6.04 5.51
CA LEU A 125 2.23 -5.17 5.36
C LEU A 125 2.88 -4.86 6.71
N LEU A 126 2.08 -4.57 7.74
CA LEU A 126 2.55 -4.38 9.12
C LEU A 126 3.30 -5.61 9.64
N TRP A 127 2.70 -6.80 9.52
CA TRP A 127 3.32 -8.06 9.90
C TRP A 127 4.62 -8.30 9.14
N ALA A 128 4.61 -8.09 7.82
CA ALA A 128 5.76 -8.24 6.96
C ALA A 128 6.92 -7.33 7.39
N THR A 129 6.65 -6.06 7.68
CA THR A 129 7.69 -5.13 8.14
C THR A 129 8.27 -5.58 9.47
N VAL A 130 7.42 -5.91 10.45
CA VAL A 130 7.86 -6.38 11.78
C VAL A 130 8.65 -7.69 11.69
N ASP A 131 8.25 -8.60 10.81
CA ASP A 131 8.96 -9.87 10.58
C ASP A 131 10.34 -9.66 9.96
N ALA A 132 10.46 -8.75 8.99
CA ALA A 132 11.76 -8.43 8.39
C ALA A 132 12.70 -7.77 9.40
N MET A 133 12.20 -6.93 10.30
CA MET A 133 12.99 -6.29 11.36
C MET A 133 13.59 -7.26 12.38
N LYS A 134 13.16 -8.53 12.42
CA LYS A 134 13.76 -9.55 13.28
C LYS A 134 15.09 -10.09 12.72
N ILE A 135 15.44 -9.71 11.51
CA ILE A 135 16.67 -10.13 10.84
C ILE A 135 17.79 -9.23 11.32
N ASP A 136 18.83 -9.82 11.90
CA ASP A 136 20.01 -9.12 12.43
C ASP A 136 21.02 -8.77 11.31
N ASP A 137 20.50 -8.37 10.15
CA ASP A 137 21.26 -8.03 8.94
C ASP A 137 20.45 -6.99 8.15
N GLU A 138 21.01 -5.78 8.03
CA GLU A 138 20.35 -4.64 7.41
C GLU A 138 20.12 -4.84 5.90
N ASP A 139 21.11 -5.39 5.20
CA ASP A 139 21.05 -5.62 3.76
C ASP A 139 20.00 -6.70 3.42
N LEU A 140 19.96 -7.77 4.21
CA LEU A 140 18.98 -8.84 4.05
C LEU A 140 17.56 -8.37 4.42
N THR A 141 17.44 -7.50 5.41
CA THR A 141 16.16 -6.85 5.78
C THR A 141 15.65 -5.99 4.62
N ALA A 142 16.51 -5.12 4.07
CA ALA A 142 16.18 -4.26 2.95
C ALA A 142 15.79 -5.08 1.71
N LEU A 143 16.51 -6.16 1.40
CA LEU A 143 16.21 -7.06 0.29
C LEU A 143 14.83 -7.70 0.44
N LYS A 144 14.55 -8.33 1.59
CA LYS A 144 13.26 -9.00 1.83
C LYS A 144 12.09 -8.03 1.83
N MET A 145 12.24 -6.85 2.43
CA MET A 145 11.19 -5.83 2.35
C MET A 145 11.01 -5.28 0.95
N GLY A 146 12.10 -5.10 0.19
CA GLY A 146 12.04 -4.70 -1.20
C GLY A 146 11.22 -5.67 -2.05
N ASP A 147 11.40 -6.98 -1.87
CA ASP A 147 10.66 -8.00 -2.61
C ASP A 147 9.17 -8.07 -2.23
N ARG A 148 8.86 -7.90 -0.94
CA ARG A 148 7.49 -7.79 -0.44
C ARG A 148 6.79 -6.54 -0.99
N LEU A 149 7.47 -5.38 -0.96
CA LEU A 149 6.96 -4.12 -1.50
C LEU A 149 6.73 -4.18 -3.00
N LYS A 150 7.68 -4.73 -3.79
CA LYS A 150 7.48 -4.93 -5.24
C LYS A 150 6.23 -5.75 -5.53
N SER A 151 5.97 -6.79 -4.74
CA SER A 151 4.79 -7.66 -4.90
C SER A 151 3.50 -6.88 -4.61
N VAL A 152 3.47 -6.11 -3.52
CA VAL A 152 2.32 -5.27 -3.18
C VAL A 152 2.10 -4.15 -4.21
N ILE A 153 3.14 -3.48 -4.68
CA ILE A 153 3.04 -2.45 -5.73
C ILE A 153 2.41 -3.05 -6.98
N ARG A 154 2.86 -4.22 -7.41
CA ARG A 154 2.31 -4.90 -8.60
C ARG A 154 0.83 -5.26 -8.45
N LEU A 155 0.44 -5.66 -7.24
CA LEU A 155 -0.95 -5.94 -6.90
C LEU A 155 -1.78 -4.66 -6.89
N LEU A 156 -1.37 -3.62 -6.16
CA LEU A 156 -2.14 -2.38 -6.02
C LEU A 156 -2.28 -1.61 -7.33
N THR A 157 -1.28 -1.67 -8.22
CA THR A 157 -1.32 -1.04 -9.55
C THR A 157 -2.05 -1.84 -10.62
N GLY A 158 -2.47 -3.09 -10.34
CA GLY A 158 -3.10 -3.95 -11.33
C GLY A 158 -2.17 -4.38 -12.47
N THR A 159 -0.85 -4.22 -12.30
CA THR A 159 0.16 -4.72 -13.26
C THR A 159 0.31 -6.24 -13.21
N THR A 160 -0.31 -6.88 -12.22
CA THR A 160 -0.61 -8.32 -12.15
C THR A 160 -1.79 -8.70 -13.07
N LYS A 161 -1.73 -8.39 -14.37
CA LYS A 161 -2.58 -9.13 -15.31
C LYS A 161 -2.05 -10.57 -15.40
N ARG A 162 -2.61 -11.46 -14.58
CA ARG A 162 -2.49 -12.90 -14.82
C ARG A 162 -3.17 -13.15 -16.17
N VAL A 163 -2.35 -13.42 -17.19
CA VAL A 163 -2.79 -13.97 -18.50
C VAL A 163 -3.29 -15.38 -18.27
#